data_AF-A0A504BUZ2-F1
#
_entry.id   AF-A0A504BUZ2-F1
#
_cell.length_a   1.000
_cell.length_b   1.000
_cell.length_c   1.000
_cell.angle_alpha   90.00
_cell.angle_beta   90.00
_cell.angle_gamma   90.00
#
_symmetry.space_group_name_H-M   'P 1'
#
loop_
_entity.id
_entity.type
_entity.pdbx_description
1 polymer ?
#
loop_
_entity_poly.entity_id
_entity_poly.type
_entity_poly.pdbx_seq_one_letter_code
_entity_poly.pdbx_strand_id
1 'polypeptide(L)' 'MSHRSIITRTGHGPGTAIAVLMVGLVAVGIVFLVLGGALYFGEASSDSHALSSVPARSFQQADRGAAN' A
#
# COMPACT_ATOMS: atom_id res chain seq x y z
N MET A 1 24.04 -39.06 -48.00
CA MET A 1 23.44 -37.72 -48.15
C MET A 1 22.64 -37.43 -46.88
N SER A 2 23.09 -36.49 -46.04
CA SER A 2 22.51 -36.26 -44.71
C SER A 2 21.59 -35.04 -44.77
N HIS A 3 20.28 -35.27 -44.66
CA HIS A 3 19.28 -34.20 -44.64
C HIS A 3 19.22 -33.64 -43.22
N ARG A 4 19.85 -32.48 -42.99
CA ARG A 4 19.70 -31.73 -41.73
C ARG A 4 18.40 -30.94 -41.81
N SER A 5 17.39 -31.33 -41.03
CA SER A 5 16.24 -30.47 -40.80
C SER A 5 16.65 -29.34 -39.86
N ILE A 6 16.58 -28.10 -40.36
CA ILE A 6 16.74 -26.91 -39.53
C ILE A 6 15.33 -26.57 -39.04
N ILE A 7 15.00 -27.06 -37.86
CA ILE A 7 13.77 -26.70 -37.15
C ILE A 7 13.93 -25.23 -36.73
N THR A 8 13.38 -24.33 -37.53
CA THR A 8 13.38 -22.90 -37.23
C THR A 8 12.39 -22.66 -36.10
N ARG A 9 12.90 -22.61 -34.86
CA ARG A 9 12.11 -22.26 -33.66
C ARG A 9 11.67 -20.81 -33.81
N THR A 10 10.45 -20.58 -34.26
CA THR A 10 9.84 -19.25 -34.28
C THR A 10 9.74 -18.77 -32.83
N GLY A 11 10.53 -17.75 -32.46
CA GLY A 11 10.78 -17.28 -31.09
C GLY A 11 9.57 -16.72 -30.31
N HIS A 12 8.35 -16.96 -30.78
CA HIS A 12 7.09 -16.59 -30.11
C HIS A 12 6.48 -17.83 -29.45
N GLY A 13 7.24 -18.45 -28.56
CA GLY A 13 6.74 -19.55 -27.73
C GLY A 13 5.80 -19.05 -26.62
N PRO A 14 5.15 -19.96 -25.88
CA PRO A 14 4.29 -19.61 -24.74
C PRO A 14 4.99 -18.79 -23.64
N GLY A 15 6.33 -18.70 -23.68
CA GLY A 15 7.13 -17.89 -22.76
C GLY A 15 6.77 -16.40 -22.78
N THR A 16 6.39 -15.82 -23.91
CA THR A 16 5.97 -14.40 -23.94
C THR A 16 4.65 -14.20 -23.21
N ALA A 17 3.68 -15.10 -23.40
CA ALA A 17 2.41 -15.07 -22.68
C ALA A 17 2.63 -15.24 -21.16
N ILE A 18 3.49 -16.17 -20.75
CA ILE A 18 3.84 -16.38 -19.35
C ILE A 18 4.52 -15.14 -18.75
N ALA A 19 5.43 -14.50 -19.49
CA ALA A 19 6.09 -13.28 -19.05
C ALA A 19 5.08 -12.14 -18.82
N VAL A 20 4.14 -11.95 -19.75
CA VAL A 20 3.07 -10.95 -19.62
C VAL A 20 2.17 -11.25 -18.42
N LEU A 21 1.80 -12.52 -18.21
CA LEU A 21 1.00 -12.93 -17.05
C LEU A 21 1.74 -12.65 -15.74
N MET A 22 3.04 -12.96 -15.65
CA MET A 22 3.85 -12.69 -14.46
C MET A 22 3.96 -11.18 -14.19
N VAL A 23 4.22 -10.37 -15.22
CA VAL A 23 4.30 -8.91 -15.09
C VAL A 23 2.95 -8.34 -14.64
N GLY A 24 1.84 -8.81 -15.21
CA GLY A 24 0.50 -8.42 -14.80
C GLY A 24 0.22 -8.74 -13.33
N LEU A 25 0.56 -9.94 -12.87
CA LEU A 25 0.39 -10.33 -11.47
C LEU A 25 1.23 -9.48 -10.52
N VAL A 26 2.48 -9.17 -10.88
CA VAL A 26 3.35 -8.29 -10.09
C VAL A 26 2.76 -6.89 -10.00
N ALA A 27 2.29 -6.33 -11.12
CA ALA A 27 1.67 -5.00 -11.13
C ALA A 27 0.43 -4.94 -10.24
N VAL A 28 -0.46 -5.94 -10.32
CA VAL A 28 -1.64 -6.05 -9.45
C VAL A 28 -1.22 -6.14 -7.98
N GLY A 29 -0.23 -6.97 -7.65
CA GLY A 29 0.30 -7.10 -6.30
C GLY A 29 0.84 -5.79 -5.73
N ILE A 30 1.58 -5.01 -6.52
CA ILE A 30 2.10 -3.70 -6.10
C ILE A 30 0.96 -2.74 -5.79
N VAL A 31 -0.07 -2.67 -6.64
CA VAL A 31 -1.24 -1.80 -6.41
C VAL A 31 -1.93 -2.16 -5.10
N PHE A 32 -2.15 -3.45 -4.84
CA PHE A 32 -2.72 -3.91 -3.58
C PHE A 32 -1.83 -3.60 -2.37
N LEU A 33 -0.52 -3.75 -2.50
CA LEU A 33 0.42 -3.43 -1.43
C LEU A 33 0.42 -1.93 -1.11
N VAL A 34 0.42 -1.08 -2.14
CA VAL A 34 0.40 0.38 -1.96
C VAL A 34 -0.94 0.83 -1.39
N LEU A 35 -2.06 0.41 -1.98
CA LEU A 35 -3.38 0.81 -1.51
C LEU A 35 -3.69 0.22 -0.13
N GLY A 36 -3.40 -1.06 0.07
CA GLY A 36 -3.54 -1.74 1.35
C GLY A 36 -2.64 -1.13 2.42
N GLY A 37 -1.39 -0.80 2.09
CA GLY A 37 -0.47 -0.09 2.98
C GLY A 37 -0.95 1.32 3.32
N ALA A 38 -1.39 2.09 2.33
CA ALA A 38 -1.94 3.42 2.54
C ALA A 38 -3.18 3.39 3.44
N LEU A 39 -4.07 2.41 3.27
CA LEU A 39 -5.23 2.23 4.15
C LEU A 39 -4.83 1.72 5.55
N TYR A 40 -3.85 0.82 5.64
CA TYR A 40 -3.35 0.29 6.91
C TYR A 40 -2.67 1.38 7.76
N PHE A 41 -1.87 2.26 7.15
CA PHE A 41 -1.14 3.33 7.83
C PHE A 41 -1.87 4.68 7.84
N GLY A 42 -2.85 4.89 6.96
CA GLY A 42 -3.59 6.16 6.83
C GLY A 42 -4.42 6.51 8.07
N GLU A 43 -4.95 5.50 8.76
CA GLU A 43 -5.63 5.68 10.06
C GLU A 43 -4.64 6.21 11.12
N ALA A 44 -3.39 5.73 11.12
CA ALA A 44 -2.36 6.15 12.08
C ALA A 44 -1.89 7.61 11.90
N SER A 45 -2.08 8.20 10.71
CA SER A 45 -1.65 9.58 10.43
C SER A 45 -2.69 10.64 10.82
N SER A 46 -3.97 10.30 10.92
CA SER A 46 -5.03 11.28 11.22
C SER A 46 -5.07 11.67 12.71
N ASP A 47 -4.65 10.76 13.61
CA ASP A 47 -4.63 11.03 15.06
C ASP A 47 -3.38 11.79 15.54
N SER A 48 -2.36 11.94 14.69
CA SER A 48 -1.12 12.62 15.07
C SER A 48 -1.25 14.15 15.18
N HIS A 49 -2.34 14.73 14.66
CA HIS A 49 -2.64 16.16 14.80
C HIS A 49 -3.63 16.45 15.95
N ALA A 50 -4.20 15.41 16.58
CA ALA A 50 -5.14 15.51 17.69
C ALA A 50 -4.46 15.50 19.07
N LEU A 51 -3.17 15.13 19.15
CA LEU A 51 -2.41 15.07 20.42
C LEU A 51 -1.58 16.33 20.73
N SER A 52 -1.75 17.41 19.96
CA SER A 52 -1.20 18.74 20.27
C SER A 52 -2.30 19.77 20.56
N SER A 53 -3.38 19.38 21.23
CA SER A 53 -4.12 20.34 22.05
C SER A 53 -3.54 20.30 23.46
N VAL A 54 -2.75 21.32 23.78
CA VAL A 54 -2.39 21.70 25.15
C VAL A 54 -3.58 21.41 26.09
N PRO A 55 -3.39 20.70 27.22
CA PRO A 55 -4.49 20.47 28.16
C PRO A 55 -4.88 21.81 28.80
N ALA A 56 -5.79 22.54 28.18
CA ALA A 56 -6.32 23.81 28.70
C ALA A 56 -7.54 23.59 29.61
N ARG A 57 -7.49 22.58 30.49
CA ARG A 57 -8.44 22.44 31.62
C ARG A 57 -7.79 21.72 32.81
N SER A 58 -6.79 22.37 33.39
CA SER A 58 -6.56 22.25 34.83
C SER A 58 -6.88 23.63 35.43
N PHE A 59 -7.61 23.63 36.56
CA PHE A 59 -7.77 24.76 37.50
C PHE A 59 -8.93 25.76 37.42
N GLN A 60 -10.04 25.55 36.69
CA GLN A 60 -11.17 26.51 36.74
C GLN A 60 -12.56 25.96 37.09
N GLN A 61 -12.66 24.72 37.58
CA GLN A 61 -13.95 24.15 38.02
C GLN A 61 -13.94 23.58 39.45
N ALA A 62 -12.89 23.84 40.23
CA ALA A 62 -12.87 23.54 41.67
C ALA A 62 -13.23 24.76 42.55
N ASP A 63 -13.29 25.97 41.99
CA ASP A 63 -13.42 27.22 42.78
C ASP A 63 -14.75 27.96 42.60
N ARG A 64 -15.67 27.48 41.74
CA ARG A 64 -17.02 28.06 41.63
C ARG A 64 -18.02 27.52 42.65
N GLY A 65 -17.61 26.59 43.52
CA GLY A 65 -18.44 26.07 44.62
C GLY A 65 -18.26 26.79 45.96
N ALA A 66 -17.36 27.79 46.04
CA ALA A 66 -16.95 28.39 47.31
C ALA A 66 -16.69 29.90 47.23
N ALA A 67 -17.51 30.67 46.50
CA ALA A 67 -17.62 32.13 46.69
C ALA A 67 -18.81 32.70 45.92
N ASN A 68 -20.01 32.51 46.48
CA ASN A 68 -21.13 33.48 46.61
C ASN A 68 -22.48 32.77 46.59
#